data_AF-A0A1M3LRD6-F1
#
_entry.id   AF-A0A1M3LRD6-F1
#
_cell.length_a   1.000
_cell.length_b   1.000
_cell.length_c   1.000
_cell.angle_alpha   90.00
_cell.angle_beta   90.00
_cell.angle_gamma   90.00
#
_symmetry.space_group_name_H-M   'P 1'
#
loop_
_entity.id
_entity.type
_entity.pdbx_description
1 polymer ?
#
loop_
_entity_poly.entity_id
_entity_poly.type
_entity_poly.pdbx_seq_one_letter_code
_entity_poly.pdbx_strand_id
1 'polypeptide(L)'
;MTSDAVAIPWGSDKQSVSGYVLEGRRIALRVFLPGIDAAGRLRRWRSLTGEEVVGTTRWRDLVESHDDLPAAEAIDPATGTIDGATAAALSDSLRTLVGDVDVHVARWRGYVGDATPASGPLDGEHTVTTEPLAAVFTPARPLPSFVWIPEARLSIGAPLYADSVFVSGPEESLAAIARDSELESAALLADQPLPLPGLE
;
A
#
# COMPACT_ATOMS: atom_id res chain seq x y z
N MET A 1 6.92 32.70 -10.82
CA MET A 1 6.24 31.44 -11.15
C MET A 1 5.89 30.78 -9.84
N THR A 2 4.72 31.14 -9.30
CA THR A 2 4.12 30.48 -8.14
C THR A 2 3.81 29.06 -8.57
N SER A 3 4.49 28.09 -7.96
CA SER A 3 4.07 26.68 -7.97
C SER A 3 2.60 26.66 -7.63
N ASP A 4 1.74 26.35 -8.60
CA ASP A 4 0.35 26.02 -8.31
C ASP A 4 0.41 24.85 -7.35
N ALA A 5 0.18 25.14 -6.07
CA ALA A 5 0.03 24.12 -5.05
C ALA A 5 -1.15 23.29 -5.53
N VAL A 6 -0.86 22.12 -6.12
CA VAL A 6 -1.85 21.08 -6.34
C VAL A 6 -2.59 21.00 -5.01
N ALA A 7 -3.89 21.28 -5.05
CA ALA A 7 -4.75 21.11 -3.90
C ALA A 7 -4.80 19.61 -3.63
N ILE A 8 -3.75 19.09 -2.96
CA ILE A 8 -3.78 17.80 -2.30
C ILE A 8 -5.07 17.86 -1.47
N PRO A 9 -5.97 16.88 -1.58
CA PRO A 9 -7.29 16.98 -0.98
C PRO A 9 -7.15 16.86 0.55
N TRP A 10 -6.75 17.94 1.21
CA TRP A 10 -6.70 18.11 2.64
C TRP A 10 -8.14 18.22 3.14
N GLY A 11 -8.69 17.10 3.61
CA GLY A 11 -9.80 17.10 4.56
C GLY A 11 -9.22 16.79 5.94
N SER A 12 -9.69 17.47 6.98
CA SER A 12 -9.20 17.42 8.36
C SER A 12 -9.21 16.03 9.03
N ASP A 13 -9.79 15.03 8.36
CA ASP A 13 -10.11 13.74 8.96
C ASP A 13 -9.24 12.60 8.38
N LYS A 14 -8.26 12.92 7.53
CA LYS A 14 -7.39 11.95 6.81
C LYS A 14 -6.14 11.53 7.58
N GLN A 15 -6.30 11.23 8.87
CA GLN A 15 -5.20 10.76 9.72
C GLN A 15 -5.02 9.23 9.67
N SER A 16 -5.85 8.52 8.91
CA SER A 16 -5.82 7.06 8.83
C SER A 16 -5.91 6.57 7.38
N VAL A 17 -5.36 5.38 7.14
CA VAL A 17 -5.52 4.64 5.87
C VAL A 17 -7.00 4.47 5.51
N SER A 18 -7.88 4.29 6.50
CA SER A 18 -9.32 4.08 6.27
C SER A 18 -10.04 5.31 5.72
N GLY A 19 -9.87 6.46 6.38
CA GLY A 19 -10.40 7.73 5.87
C GLY A 19 -9.75 8.14 4.56
N TYR A 20 -8.53 7.68 4.29
CA TYR A 20 -7.82 8.02 3.07
C TYR A 20 -8.22 7.19 1.83
N VAL A 21 -8.34 5.87 1.99
CA VAL A 21 -8.53 4.93 0.88
C VAL A 21 -10.00 4.78 0.52
N LEU A 22 -10.89 4.71 1.50
CA LEU A 22 -12.31 4.36 1.28
C LEU A 22 -13.25 5.57 1.21
N GLU A 23 -12.80 6.77 1.57
CA GLU A 23 -13.67 7.96 1.60
C GLU A 23 -14.23 8.29 0.21
N GLY A 24 -15.55 8.25 0.08
CA GLY A 24 -16.27 8.54 -1.16
C GLY A 24 -16.11 7.48 -2.25
N ARG A 25 -15.57 6.29 -1.93
CA ARG A 25 -15.33 5.21 -2.88
C ARG A 25 -16.14 3.98 -2.50
N ARG A 26 -16.59 3.21 -3.48
CA ARG A 26 -17.33 1.96 -3.25
C ARG A 26 -16.41 0.75 -3.08
N ILE A 27 -15.23 0.82 -3.67
CA ILE A 27 -14.27 -0.27 -3.76
C ILE A 27 -12.86 0.31 -3.70
N ALA A 28 -11.98 -0.44 -3.05
CA ALA A 28 -10.53 -0.31 -3.12
C ALA A 28 -9.94 -1.64 -3.55
N LEU A 29 -8.69 -1.63 -3.98
CA LEU A 29 -7.90 -2.81 -4.23
C LEU A 29 -6.89 -2.98 -3.10
N ARG A 30 -6.88 -4.12 -2.45
CA ARG A 30 -5.81 -4.48 -1.54
C ARG A 30 -4.79 -5.32 -2.29
N VAL A 31 -3.52 -4.91 -2.23
CA VAL A 31 -2.38 -5.65 -2.75
C VAL A 31 -1.61 -6.22 -1.56
N PHE A 32 -1.55 -7.54 -1.47
CA PHE A 32 -0.91 -8.26 -0.36
C PHE A 32 0.61 -8.25 -0.54
N LEU A 33 1.33 -7.96 0.53
CA LEU A 33 2.78 -8.10 0.55
C LEU A 33 3.14 -9.54 0.92
N PRO A 34 4.10 -10.17 0.25
CA PRO A 34 4.50 -11.53 0.60
C PRO A 34 5.10 -11.57 2.00
N GLY A 35 4.83 -12.65 2.72
CA GLY A 35 5.52 -12.96 3.96
C GLY A 35 6.94 -13.45 3.68
N ILE A 36 7.87 -13.24 4.62
CA ILE A 36 9.27 -13.70 4.52
C ILE A 36 9.45 -14.91 5.41
N ASP A 37 9.82 -16.07 4.86
CA ASP A 37 10.08 -17.29 5.63
C ASP A 37 11.40 -17.25 6.44
N ALA A 38 11.63 -18.23 7.34
CA ALA A 38 12.85 -18.31 8.15
C ALA A 38 14.16 -18.42 7.33
N ALA A 39 14.07 -18.82 6.06
CA ALA A 39 15.19 -18.84 5.13
C ALA A 39 15.34 -17.52 4.35
N GLY A 40 14.55 -16.49 4.68
CA GLY A 40 14.51 -15.21 4.00
C GLY A 40 13.75 -15.23 2.67
N ARG A 41 13.00 -16.29 2.38
CA ARG A 41 12.32 -16.44 1.08
C ARG A 41 10.92 -15.84 1.15
N LEU A 42 10.56 -15.12 0.09
CA LEU A 42 9.26 -14.49 -0.05
C LEU A 42 8.18 -15.53 -0.39
N ARG A 43 7.02 -15.43 0.25
CA ARG A 43 5.89 -16.34 0.11
C ARG A 43 4.59 -15.55 -0.05
N ARG A 44 3.93 -15.73 -1.19
CA ARG A 44 2.56 -15.23 -1.42
C ARG A 44 1.58 -15.97 -0.49
N TRP A 45 0.53 -15.29 -0.06
CA TRP A 45 -0.41 -15.78 0.94
C TRP A 45 -1.19 -16.98 0.43
N ARG A 46 -1.66 -16.95 -0.83
CA ARG A 46 -2.32 -18.10 -1.48
C ARG A 46 -1.45 -19.35 -1.54
N SER A 47 -0.13 -19.17 -1.64
CA SER A 47 0.83 -20.28 -1.67
C SER A 47 1.10 -20.87 -0.29
N LEU A 48 0.64 -20.20 0.77
CA LEU A 48 0.72 -20.67 2.16
C LEU A 48 -0.57 -21.37 2.56
N THR A 49 -1.72 -20.78 2.22
CA THR A 49 -3.04 -21.29 2.61
C THR A 49 -3.58 -22.34 1.64
N GLY A 50 -3.17 -22.30 0.37
CA GLY A 50 -3.82 -23.06 -0.70
C GLY A 50 -5.19 -22.51 -1.11
N GLU A 51 -5.58 -21.36 -0.56
CA GLU A 51 -6.88 -20.72 -0.77
C GLU A 51 -6.72 -19.34 -1.41
N GLU A 52 -7.80 -18.85 -2.04
CA GLU A 52 -7.85 -17.49 -2.56
C GLU A 52 -7.99 -16.49 -1.41
N VAL A 53 -7.11 -15.48 -1.38
CA VAL A 53 -7.21 -14.40 -0.40
C VAL A 53 -8.28 -13.39 -0.82
N VAL A 54 -9.18 -13.05 0.11
CA VAL A 54 -10.19 -12.00 -0.09
C VAL A 54 -9.73 -10.68 0.54
N GLY A 55 -10.29 -9.55 0.13
CA GLY A 55 -9.84 -8.22 0.57
C GLY A 55 -9.77 -8.03 2.09
N THR A 56 -10.63 -8.70 2.85
CA THR A 56 -10.71 -8.64 4.32
C THR A 56 -9.78 -9.61 5.05
N THR A 57 -9.05 -10.47 4.34
CA THR A 57 -8.22 -11.53 4.94
C THR A 57 -7.11 -10.95 5.82
N ARG A 58 -7.08 -11.22 7.13
CA ARG A 58 -5.96 -10.77 7.98
C ARG A 58 -4.90 -11.85 8.04
N TRP A 59 -3.62 -11.46 8.08
CA TRP A 59 -2.53 -12.43 8.26
C TRP A 59 -2.71 -13.26 9.53
N ARG A 60 -3.13 -12.61 10.63
CA ARG A 60 -3.40 -13.30 11.90
C ARG A 60 -4.47 -14.38 11.76
N ASP A 61 -5.60 -14.07 11.12
CA ASP A 61 -6.70 -15.02 10.92
C ASP A 61 -6.24 -16.23 10.08
N LEU A 62 -5.33 -16.02 9.10
CA LEU A 62 -4.74 -17.11 8.32
C LEU A 62 -3.86 -18.02 9.17
N VAL A 63 -3.02 -17.43 10.02
CA VAL A 63 -2.15 -18.18 10.93
C VAL A 63 -2.98 -18.99 11.94
N GLU A 64 -4.04 -18.40 12.50
CA GLU A 64 -4.91 -19.05 13.49
C GLU A 64 -5.75 -20.18 12.89
N SER A 65 -6.06 -20.13 11.60
CA SER A 65 -6.92 -21.10 10.92
C SER A 65 -6.19 -22.29 10.32
N HIS A 66 -4.85 -22.29 10.31
CA HIS A 66 -4.05 -23.35 9.69
C HIS A 66 -2.98 -23.89 10.65
N ASP A 67 -3.31 -24.98 11.34
CA ASP A 67 -2.40 -25.70 12.24
C ASP A 67 -1.14 -26.25 11.53
N ASP A 68 -1.24 -26.49 10.22
CA ASP A 68 -0.18 -27.07 9.38
C ASP A 68 0.73 -26.01 8.74
N LEU A 69 0.38 -24.72 8.85
CA LEU A 69 1.34 -23.69 8.50
C LEU A 69 2.53 -23.88 9.43
N PRO A 70 3.77 -24.00 8.90
CA PRO A 70 4.95 -24.15 9.75
C PRO A 70 4.86 -23.06 10.80
N ALA A 71 4.87 -23.47 12.08
CA ALA A 71 4.56 -22.63 13.23
C ALA A 71 4.98 -21.20 12.94
N ALA A 72 4.06 -20.25 13.10
CA ALA A 72 4.13 -18.82 12.80
C ALA A 72 5.45 -18.08 13.14
N GLU A 73 6.43 -18.76 13.76
CA GLU A 73 7.80 -18.37 14.07
C GLU A 73 8.67 -17.96 12.87
N ALA A 74 8.15 -18.00 11.64
CA ALA A 74 9.00 -17.81 10.48
C ALA A 74 8.43 -16.98 9.35
N ILE A 75 7.15 -16.56 9.35
CA ILE A 75 6.60 -15.74 8.26
C ILE A 75 5.99 -14.45 8.81
N ASP A 76 6.70 -13.35 8.62
CA ASP A 76 6.24 -12.00 8.97
C ASP A 76 6.00 -11.20 7.68
N PRO A 77 4.74 -10.99 7.27
CA PRO A 77 4.41 -10.06 6.18
C PRO A 77 4.39 -8.60 6.63
N ALA A 78 4.32 -8.33 7.94
CA ALA A 78 4.19 -7.00 8.53
C ALA A 78 5.56 -6.33 8.76
N THR A 79 6.48 -6.47 7.81
CA THR A 79 7.82 -5.86 7.94
C THR A 79 7.84 -4.37 7.59
N GLY A 80 6.73 -3.84 7.05
CA GLY A 80 6.65 -2.46 6.57
C GLY A 80 7.48 -2.19 5.31
N THR A 81 7.97 -3.24 4.65
CA THR A 81 8.74 -3.15 3.40
C THR A 81 8.06 -3.94 2.30
N ILE A 82 8.30 -3.52 1.06
CA ILE A 82 7.85 -4.22 -0.15
C ILE A 82 9.03 -4.99 -0.75
N ASP A 83 8.76 -6.18 -1.29
CA ASP A 83 9.78 -6.95 -1.99
C ASP A 83 10.00 -6.48 -3.43
N GLY A 84 11.10 -6.94 -4.04
CA GLY A 84 11.48 -6.58 -5.41
C GLY A 84 10.43 -6.89 -6.47
N ALA A 85 9.78 -8.05 -6.40
CA ALA A 85 8.82 -8.46 -7.43
C ALA A 85 7.52 -7.66 -7.30
N THR A 86 6.97 -7.55 -6.08
CA THR A 86 5.74 -6.77 -5.85
C THR A 86 5.96 -5.28 -6.12
N ALA A 87 7.12 -4.74 -5.75
CA ALA A 87 7.50 -3.36 -6.05
C ALA A 87 7.54 -3.08 -7.56
N ALA A 88 8.20 -3.96 -8.33
CA ALA A 88 8.30 -3.82 -9.77
C ALA A 88 6.93 -3.92 -10.44
N ALA A 89 6.13 -4.94 -10.11
CA ALA A 89 4.81 -5.15 -10.67
C ALA A 89 3.85 -3.99 -10.36
N LEU A 90 3.83 -3.50 -9.12
CA LEU A 90 3.00 -2.37 -8.74
C LEU A 90 3.44 -1.09 -9.46
N SER A 91 4.75 -0.83 -9.53
CA SER A 91 5.29 0.34 -10.23
C SER A 91 5.00 0.30 -11.72
N ASP A 92 5.14 -0.85 -12.37
CA ASP A 92 4.84 -1.04 -13.80
C ASP A 92 3.35 -0.92 -14.10
N SER A 93 2.49 -1.49 -13.25
CA SER A 93 1.05 -1.32 -13.34
C SER A 93 0.64 0.15 -13.25
N LEU A 94 1.20 0.90 -12.29
CA LEU A 94 0.91 2.33 -12.14
C LEU A 94 1.49 3.14 -13.31
N ARG A 95 2.72 2.88 -13.74
CA ARG A 95 3.35 3.54 -14.89
C ARG A 95 2.59 3.28 -16.19
N THR A 96 2.00 2.11 -16.37
CA THR A 96 1.15 1.82 -17.52
C THR A 96 -0.11 2.71 -17.55
N LEU A 97 -0.61 3.09 -16.37
CA LEU A 97 -1.80 3.93 -16.22
C LEU A 97 -1.49 5.43 -16.38
N VAL A 98 -0.36 5.91 -15.86
CA VAL A 98 -0.06 7.37 -15.80
C VAL A 98 1.21 7.81 -16.53
N GLY A 99 2.03 6.88 -17.00
CA GLY A 99 3.37 7.17 -17.51
C GLY A 99 4.38 7.47 -16.41
N ASP A 100 5.51 8.06 -16.80
CA ASP A 100 6.54 8.52 -15.88
C ASP A 100 6.16 9.91 -15.35
N VAL A 101 5.63 9.94 -14.13
CA VAL A 101 5.15 11.16 -13.45
C VAL A 101 5.79 11.31 -12.08
N ASP A 102 5.85 12.55 -11.61
CA ASP A 102 6.13 12.85 -10.21
C ASP A 102 4.86 12.74 -9.38
N VAL A 103 4.96 12.15 -8.20
CA VAL A 103 3.83 11.91 -7.31
C VAL A 103 4.10 12.53 -5.94
N HIS A 104 3.04 12.81 -5.21
CA HIS A 104 3.18 13.26 -3.83
C HIS A 104 3.23 12.05 -2.91
N VAL A 105 4.16 12.07 -1.96
CA VAL A 105 4.39 10.96 -1.05
C VAL A 105 4.52 11.47 0.37
N ALA A 106 3.66 10.99 1.26
CA ALA A 106 3.75 11.23 2.69
C ALA A 106 4.44 10.05 3.37
N ARG A 107 5.47 10.37 4.16
CA ARG A 107 6.17 9.40 5.00
C ARG A 107 6.21 9.88 6.43
N TRP A 108 6.15 8.94 7.36
CA TRP A 108 6.42 9.21 8.75
C TRP A 108 7.80 9.88 8.88
N ARG A 109 7.92 10.90 9.75
CA ARG A 109 9.08 11.81 9.82
C ARG A 109 10.42 11.07 9.95
N GLY A 110 10.47 9.96 10.68
CA GLY A 110 11.70 9.18 10.82
C GLY A 110 12.05 8.28 9.62
N TYR A 111 11.20 8.20 8.60
CA TYR A 111 11.43 7.47 7.35
C TYR A 111 11.73 8.37 6.14
N VAL A 112 11.74 9.69 6.34
CA VAL A 112 11.98 10.68 5.28
C VAL A 112 13.43 10.67 4.81
N GLY A 113 14.37 10.30 5.70
CA GLY A 113 15.80 10.35 5.42
C GLY A 113 16.24 11.78 5.05
N ASP A 114 17.02 11.90 3.98
CA ASP A 114 17.54 13.17 3.45
C ASP A 114 16.61 13.83 2.40
N ALA A 115 15.38 13.32 2.22
CA ALA A 115 14.47 13.85 1.21
C ALA A 115 14.06 15.31 1.51
N THR A 116 14.06 16.15 0.47
CA THR A 116 13.62 17.55 0.61
C THR A 116 12.09 17.59 0.67
N PRO A 117 11.49 18.19 1.71
CA PRO A 117 10.04 18.34 1.80
C PRO A 117 9.50 19.15 0.61
N ALA A 118 8.44 18.66 -0.01
CA ALA A 118 7.70 19.41 -1.02
C ALA A 118 6.70 20.40 -0.37
N SER A 119 6.22 20.09 0.83
CA SER A 119 5.36 20.97 1.63
C SER A 119 5.67 20.85 3.12
N GLY A 120 4.96 21.64 3.94
CA GLY A 120 4.94 21.48 5.39
C GLY A 120 4.42 20.10 5.83
N PRO A 121 4.52 19.78 7.13
CA PRO A 121 4.07 18.49 7.67
C PRO A 121 2.56 18.30 7.46
N LEU A 122 2.12 17.08 7.17
CA LEU A 122 0.72 16.74 6.90
C LEU A 122 -0.13 16.80 8.18
N ASP A 123 0.36 16.18 9.24
CA ASP A 123 -0.34 16.02 10.53
C ASP A 123 0.62 16.17 11.73
N GLY A 124 1.77 16.83 11.51
CA GLY A 124 2.83 16.95 12.51
C GLY A 124 3.72 15.71 12.64
N GLU A 125 3.35 14.58 12.04
CA GLU A 125 4.12 13.33 12.06
C GLU A 125 4.61 12.93 10.68
N HIS A 126 3.90 13.30 9.62
CA HIS A 126 4.25 12.98 8.26
C HIS A 126 4.85 14.18 7.51
N THR A 127 5.88 13.91 6.70
CA THR A 127 6.43 14.87 5.74
C THR A 127 6.00 14.48 4.34
N VAL A 128 5.51 15.46 3.58
CA VAL A 128 5.16 15.28 2.17
C VAL A 128 6.34 15.68 1.30
N THR A 129 6.66 14.81 0.36
CA THR A 129 7.72 14.93 -0.63
C THR A 129 7.12 14.76 -2.03
N THR A 130 7.82 15.27 -3.05
CA THR A 130 7.52 14.96 -4.44
C THR A 130 8.62 14.03 -4.94
N GLU A 131 8.24 12.86 -5.43
CA GLU A 131 9.18 11.84 -5.90
C GLU A 131 8.72 11.29 -7.26
N PRO A 132 9.64 10.90 -8.14
CA PRO A 132 9.27 10.14 -9.34
C PRO A 132 8.56 8.84 -8.94
N LEU A 133 7.47 8.48 -9.62
CA LEU A 133 6.69 7.27 -9.34
C LEU A 133 7.58 6.01 -9.24
N ALA A 134 8.59 5.91 -10.11
CA ALA A 134 9.54 4.80 -10.14
C ALA A 134 10.40 4.66 -8.88
N ALA A 135 10.52 5.71 -8.05
CA ALA A 135 11.30 5.71 -6.81
C ALA A 135 10.45 5.42 -5.55
N VAL A 136 9.12 5.39 -5.69
CA VAL A 136 8.19 5.30 -4.56
C VAL A 136 8.27 3.94 -3.88
N PHE A 137 8.12 2.87 -4.67
CA PHE A 137 8.14 1.49 -4.22
C PHE A 137 9.54 0.89 -4.42
N THR A 138 10.49 1.33 -3.61
CA THR A 138 11.85 0.76 -3.62
C THR A 138 11.95 -0.39 -2.61
N PRO A 139 12.48 -1.56 -3.00
CA PRO A 139 12.64 -2.68 -2.07
C PRO A 139 13.53 -2.31 -0.87
N ALA A 140 13.23 -2.90 0.29
CA ALA A 140 13.92 -2.64 1.56
C ALA A 140 13.85 -1.18 2.08
N ARG A 141 13.13 -0.28 1.40
CA ARG A 141 12.73 1.03 1.94
C ARG A 141 11.41 0.85 2.69
N PRO A 142 11.20 1.54 3.83
CA PRO A 142 9.89 1.61 4.46
C PRO A 142 8.85 2.12 3.46
N LEU A 143 7.69 1.46 3.43
CA LEU A 143 6.58 1.88 2.59
C LEU A 143 6.15 3.31 2.95
N PRO A 144 5.74 4.12 1.95
CA PRO A 144 5.11 5.38 2.24
C PRO A 144 3.76 5.17 2.90
N SER A 145 3.43 6.00 3.89
CA SER A 145 2.12 5.98 4.53
C SER A 145 1.03 6.29 3.51
N PHE A 146 1.29 7.28 2.64
CA PHE A 146 0.36 7.69 1.60
C PHE A 146 1.09 8.10 0.32
N VAL A 147 0.50 7.77 -0.82
CA VAL A 147 0.88 8.23 -2.17
C VAL A 147 -0.34 8.82 -2.84
N TRP A 148 -0.16 9.97 -3.51
CA TRP A 148 -1.17 10.58 -4.37
C TRP A 148 -0.64 10.67 -5.79
N ILE A 149 -1.45 10.19 -6.74
CA ILE A 149 -1.17 10.23 -8.18
C ILE A 149 -2.30 11.02 -8.84
N PRO A 150 -2.22 12.37 -8.87
CA PRO A 150 -3.29 13.23 -9.36
C PRO A 150 -3.74 12.90 -10.79
N GLU A 151 -2.80 12.51 -11.65
CA GLU A 151 -2.99 12.24 -13.08
C GLU A 151 -4.01 11.13 -13.33
N ALA A 152 -4.02 10.09 -12.49
CA ALA A 152 -5.00 8.99 -12.54
C ALA A 152 -6.07 9.06 -11.45
N ARG A 153 -6.07 10.10 -10.61
CA ARG A 153 -6.94 10.18 -9.42
C ARG A 153 -6.80 8.93 -8.54
N LEU A 154 -5.58 8.39 -8.47
CA LEU A 154 -5.23 7.23 -7.66
C LEU A 154 -4.61 7.70 -6.35
N SER A 155 -4.88 6.94 -5.29
CA SER A 155 -4.26 7.08 -4.00
C SER A 155 -3.87 5.72 -3.46
N ILE A 156 -2.75 5.65 -2.75
CA ILE A 156 -2.25 4.42 -2.14
C ILE A 156 -1.99 4.70 -0.66
N GLY A 157 -2.48 3.82 0.22
CA GLY A 157 -2.26 3.91 1.66
C GLY A 157 -1.64 2.62 2.20
N ALA A 158 -0.69 2.75 3.11
CA ALA A 158 -0.09 1.63 3.83
C ALA A 158 -0.03 1.95 5.33
N PRO A 159 -0.54 1.07 6.22
CA PRO A 159 -0.35 1.26 7.64
C PRO A 159 1.12 1.07 8.04
N LEU A 160 1.48 1.50 9.25
CA LEU A 160 2.79 1.16 9.82
C LEU A 160 2.89 -0.36 9.95
N TYR A 161 4.05 -0.95 9.60
CA TYR A 161 4.24 -2.40 9.57
C TYR A 161 3.19 -3.09 8.69
N ALA A 162 2.93 -2.51 7.52
CA ALA A 162 1.98 -3.02 6.55
C ALA A 162 2.25 -4.46 6.13
N ASP A 163 1.19 -5.25 6.08
CA ASP A 163 1.11 -6.56 5.43
C ASP A 163 0.54 -6.46 3.99
N SER A 164 0.14 -5.25 3.61
CA SER A 164 -0.55 -4.94 2.37
C SER A 164 -0.54 -3.44 2.09
N VAL A 165 -0.69 -3.07 0.83
CA VAL A 165 -1.00 -1.69 0.42
C VAL A 165 -2.42 -1.64 -0.13
N PHE A 166 -3.08 -0.50 0.07
CA PHE A 166 -4.45 -0.28 -0.35
C PHE A 166 -4.50 0.80 -1.42
N VAL A 167 -4.97 0.44 -2.60
CA VAL A 167 -5.10 1.32 -3.76
C VAL A 167 -6.56 1.75 -3.90
N SER A 168 -6.78 3.04 -4.09
CA SER A 168 -8.09 3.64 -4.31
C SER A 168 -8.06 4.54 -5.52
N GLY A 169 -9.13 4.53 -6.31
CA GLY A 169 -9.18 5.29 -7.56
C GLY A 169 -10.39 4.92 -8.42
N PRO A 170 -10.34 5.27 -9.72
CA PRO A 170 -11.33 4.81 -10.70
C PRO A 170 -11.36 3.28 -10.81
N GLU A 171 -12.54 2.68 -10.95
CA GLU A 171 -12.71 1.22 -10.98
C GLU A 171 -11.94 0.57 -12.13
N GLU A 172 -11.84 1.26 -13.27
CA GLU A 172 -11.06 0.83 -14.43
C GLU A 172 -9.56 0.72 -14.12
N SER A 173 -9.02 1.64 -13.32
CA SER A 173 -7.63 1.63 -12.88
C SER A 173 -7.39 0.50 -11.88
N LEU A 174 -8.31 0.30 -10.93
CA LEU A 174 -8.24 -0.81 -9.98
C LEU A 174 -8.31 -2.16 -10.71
N ALA A 175 -9.22 -2.30 -11.68
CA ALA A 175 -9.34 -3.50 -12.50
C ALA A 175 -8.12 -3.73 -13.40
N ALA A 176 -7.42 -2.68 -13.83
CA ALA A 176 -6.16 -2.83 -14.58
C ALA A 176 -5.06 -3.39 -13.68
N ILE A 177 -4.88 -2.82 -12.47
CA ILE A 177 -3.88 -3.29 -11.49
C ILE A 177 -4.19 -4.73 -11.05
N ALA A 178 -5.47 -5.06 -10.81
CA ALA A 178 -5.89 -6.38 -10.38
C ALA A 178 -5.66 -7.50 -11.43
N ARG A 179 -5.46 -7.14 -12.71
CA ARG A 179 -5.15 -8.12 -13.77
C ARG A 179 -3.67 -8.50 -13.83
N ASP A 180 -2.80 -7.78 -13.13
CA ASP A 180 -1.39 -8.12 -13.03
C ASP A 180 -1.22 -9.39 -12.19
N SER A 181 -0.86 -10.50 -12.83
CA SER A 181 -0.68 -11.80 -12.17
C SER A 181 0.51 -11.83 -11.20
N GLU A 182 1.43 -10.87 -11.32
CA GLU A 182 2.54 -10.74 -10.37
C GLU A 182 2.07 -10.13 -9.04
N LEU A 183 0.96 -9.39 -9.05
CA LEU A 183 0.34 -8.89 -7.83
C LEU A 183 -0.64 -9.92 -7.25
N GLU A 184 -0.48 -10.24 -5.97
CA GLU A 184 -1.55 -10.87 -5.21
C GLU A 184 -2.46 -9.76 -4.69
N SER A 185 -3.69 -9.71 -5.21
CA SER A 185 -4.60 -8.62 -4.89
C SER A 185 -6.05 -9.09 -4.80
N ALA A 186 -6.85 -8.36 -4.03
CA ALA A 186 -8.27 -8.62 -3.89
C ALA A 186 -9.06 -7.31 -3.74
N ALA A 187 -10.28 -7.30 -4.26
CA ALA A 187 -11.22 -6.21 -4.04
C ALA A 187 -11.58 -6.11 -2.55
N LEU A 188 -11.67 -4.88 -2.06
CA LEU A 188 -12.18 -4.54 -0.74
C LEU A 188 -13.34 -3.57 -0.91
N LEU A 189 -14.52 -3.95 -0.42
CA LEU A 189 -15.71 -3.10 -0.50
C LEU A 189 -15.71 -2.08 0.63
N ALA A 190 -16.26 -0.89 0.39
CA ALA A 190 -16.22 0.20 1.35
C ALA A 190 -17.05 -0.04 2.64
N ASP A 191 -17.99 -0.97 2.60
CA ASP A 191 -18.78 -1.41 3.75
C ASP A 191 -18.10 -2.54 4.54
N GLN A 192 -16.96 -3.05 4.06
CA GLN A 192 -16.18 -4.06 4.74
C GLN A 192 -15.12 -3.43 5.66
N PRO A 193 -14.83 -4.05 6.81
CA PRO A 193 -13.81 -3.54 7.71
C PRO A 193 -12.42 -3.65 7.06
N LEU A 194 -11.63 -2.59 7.19
CA LEU A 194 -10.23 -2.62 6.78
C LEU A 194 -9.44 -3.57 7.71
N PRO A 195 -8.66 -4.50 7.14
CA PRO A 195 -7.82 -5.43 7.89
C PRO A 195 -6.49 -4.75 8.29
N LEU A 196 -6.56 -3.70 9.11
CA LEU A 196 -5.36 -2.99 9.58
C LEU A 196 -4.74 -3.73 10.78
N PRO A 197 -3.39 -3.80 10.87
CA PRO A 197 -2.71 -4.34 12.04
C PRO A 197 -3.08 -3.56 13.32
N GLY A 198 -3.41 -4.26 14.40
CA GLY A 198 -3.58 -3.67 15.73
C GLY A 198 -4.90 -2.91 16.01
N LEU A 199 -5.87 -2.96 15.10
CA LEU A 199 -7.25 -2.54 15.39
C LEU A 199 -8.07 -3.74 15.89
N GLU A 200 -8.10 -3.91 17.20
CA GLU A 200 -9.07 -4.75 17.94
C GLU A 200 -10.09 -3.87 18.67
#